data_AF-A0A935M8U7-F1
#
_entry.id   AF-A0A935M8U7-F1
#
_cell.length_a   1.000
_cell.length_b   1.000
_cell.length_c   1.000
_cell.angle_alpha   90.00
_cell.angle_beta   90.00
_cell.angle_gamma   90.00
#
_symmetry.space_group_name_H-M   'P 1'
#
loop_
_entity.id
_entity.type
_entity.pdbx_description
1 polymer ?
#
loop_
_entity_poly.entity_id
_entity_poly.type
_entity_poly.pdbx_seq_one_letter_code
_entity_poly.pdbx_strand_id
1 'polypeptide(L)'
;MSTNPNFHLFLEGPISITGSGAIKTTGARLVIHGTGAVGAVNFSVGTTPLTIGQFTLNRPGQTMTLGNDLTITSNASVSNGNVNLNGKIFKFNGANTTLPANAAAGTFVGSSSSAITFSNAGAVTGQLNMDQTSSSTKTLKALTTQKSLTLGNSLEITDSLKVTGVTLTNNGGITFRSSATLKGRIANSTGSISGNITVETFAQGGTTDWTNLGVSGVSGLNLSSWDNPTTFPMTCIGCINATTSVGGGFASAVRWDESLASPAAYVTMSNSDPLTQERILDVFRFDTIHYSRYELVGYRPSRYRPSYYSFNCFNSAGYNLISNPYASPIRWSLLRASNSGIVNDVYYVYDPDMGLTRSFVSGLTAPTGTQVAYDIIPAGQGFYVEATSGGNLTANESNKVSFNTGANQLLKSSENNSTTNSNVGSYLRINIDGGGYHDDAVIRFPLMQRLILIRL
;
A
#
# COMPACT_ATOMS: atom_id res chain seq x y z
N MET A 1 -19.19 -13.08 36.41
CA MET A 1 -20.17 -11.98 36.59
C MET A 1 -21.30 -12.14 35.58
N SER A 2 -22.50 -11.66 35.95
CA SER A 2 -23.81 -11.87 35.31
C SER A 2 -24.01 -11.05 34.01
N THR A 3 -24.89 -11.51 33.11
CA THR A 3 -25.23 -10.91 31.78
C THR A 3 -26.18 -9.70 31.86
N ASN A 4 -26.23 -8.98 32.98
CA ASN A 4 -27.12 -7.84 33.15
C ASN A 4 -26.53 -6.57 32.50
N PRO A 5 -27.24 -5.90 31.56
CA PRO A 5 -26.75 -4.68 30.88
C PRO A 5 -26.55 -3.48 31.83
N ASN A 6 -27.08 -3.52 33.06
CA ASN A 6 -26.89 -2.49 34.08
C ASN A 6 -25.70 -2.74 35.01
N PHE A 7 -24.87 -3.75 34.72
CA PHE A 7 -23.68 -4.01 35.54
C PHE A 7 -22.57 -3.00 35.21
N HIS A 8 -22.09 -2.29 36.22
CA HIS A 8 -20.97 -1.37 36.10
C HIS A 8 -19.78 -1.92 36.89
N LEU A 9 -18.64 -2.11 36.22
CA LEU A 9 -17.39 -2.49 36.88
C LEU A 9 -16.51 -1.25 37.04
N PHE A 10 -16.30 -0.85 38.30
CA PHE A 10 -15.41 0.24 38.68
C PHE A 10 -14.14 -0.32 39.31
N LEU A 11 -13.00 0.06 38.74
CA LEU A 11 -11.66 -0.35 39.14
C LEU A 11 -10.91 0.91 39.62
N GLU A 12 -11.15 1.35 40.86
CA GLU A 12 -10.71 2.67 41.35
C GLU A 12 -9.58 2.66 42.40
N GLY A 13 -9.19 1.48 42.91
CA GLY A 13 -8.12 1.33 43.91
C GLY A 13 -6.75 0.92 43.33
N PRO A 14 -5.74 0.72 44.19
CA PRO A 14 -4.54 -0.05 43.86
C PRO A 14 -4.96 -1.40 43.31
N ILE A 15 -4.76 -1.58 42.01
CA ILE A 15 -5.10 -2.82 41.32
C ILE A 15 -3.79 -3.33 40.72
N SER A 16 -3.68 -4.65 40.69
CA SER A 16 -2.72 -5.39 39.90
C SER A 16 -3.49 -6.57 39.33
N ILE A 17 -3.86 -6.52 38.04
CA ILE A 17 -4.52 -7.66 37.40
C ILE A 17 -3.43 -8.66 37.01
N THR A 18 -3.21 -9.64 37.88
CA THR A 18 -2.31 -10.78 37.66
C THR A 18 -3.15 -12.05 37.49
N GLY A 19 -3.04 -12.73 36.35
CA GLY A 19 -3.73 -14.01 36.08
C GLY A 19 -4.60 -14.04 34.81
N SER A 20 -5.29 -15.17 34.60
CA SER A 20 -6.08 -15.47 33.39
C SER A 20 -7.59 -15.21 33.53
N GLY A 21 -8.03 -14.59 34.63
CA GLY A 21 -9.43 -14.28 34.88
C GLY A 21 -10.00 -13.34 33.81
N ALA A 22 -11.25 -13.57 33.40
CA ALA A 22 -11.86 -12.87 32.28
C ALA A 22 -13.18 -12.19 32.67
N ILE A 23 -13.39 -10.94 32.24
CA ILE A 23 -14.61 -10.16 32.49
C ILE A 23 -15.72 -10.63 31.53
N LYS A 24 -16.87 -11.06 32.06
CA LYS A 24 -18.08 -11.35 31.27
C LYS A 24 -18.85 -10.05 31.09
N THR A 25 -19.05 -9.57 29.85
CA THR A 25 -19.80 -8.33 29.60
C THR A 25 -20.67 -8.43 28.35
N THR A 26 -21.92 -7.99 28.47
CA THR A 26 -22.78 -7.60 27.35
C THR A 26 -23.50 -6.31 27.75
N GLY A 27 -23.07 -5.17 27.20
CA GLY A 27 -23.67 -3.85 27.47
C GLY A 27 -23.15 -3.11 28.72
N ALA A 28 -22.30 -3.75 29.53
CA ALA A 28 -21.78 -3.19 30.78
C ALA A 28 -20.87 -1.95 30.61
N ARG A 29 -20.77 -1.12 31.65
CA ARG A 29 -19.79 -0.03 31.77
C ARG A 29 -18.53 -0.52 32.47
N LEU A 30 -17.36 -0.24 31.89
CA LEU A 30 -16.05 -0.48 32.49
C LEU A 30 -15.33 0.86 32.75
N VAL A 31 -14.98 1.12 34.01
CA VAL A 31 -14.24 2.31 34.43
C VAL A 31 -12.97 1.89 35.16
N ILE A 32 -11.82 2.38 34.70
CA ILE A 32 -10.50 2.12 35.26
C ILE A 32 -9.87 3.45 35.67
N HIS A 33 -9.82 3.70 36.98
CA HIS A 33 -9.30 4.90 37.64
C HIS A 33 -8.23 4.53 38.69
N GLY A 34 -7.73 5.50 39.46
CA GLY A 34 -6.89 5.24 40.64
C GLY A 34 -5.39 5.11 40.35
N THR A 35 -4.68 4.30 41.14
CA THR A 35 -3.21 4.14 41.11
C THR A 35 -2.81 2.67 41.04
N GLY A 36 -1.56 2.35 40.65
CA GLY A 36 -1.06 0.97 40.54
C GLY A 36 -1.26 0.33 39.16
N ALA A 37 -0.59 -0.79 38.90
CA ALA A 37 -0.52 -1.41 37.56
C ALA A 37 -1.86 -2.02 37.10
N VAL A 38 -2.34 -1.66 35.90
CA VAL A 38 -3.58 -2.28 35.38
C VAL A 38 -3.33 -3.71 34.92
N GLY A 39 -2.28 -3.95 34.12
CA GLY A 39 -2.00 -5.28 33.58
C GLY A 39 -2.93 -5.65 32.42
N ALA A 40 -3.13 -6.95 32.19
CA ALA A 40 -3.93 -7.46 31.08
C ALA A 40 -5.42 -7.55 31.45
N VAL A 41 -6.27 -6.91 30.64
CA VAL A 41 -7.73 -7.00 30.77
C VAL A 41 -8.24 -8.03 29.77
N ASN A 42 -8.60 -9.20 30.29
CA ASN A 42 -9.20 -10.29 29.51
C ASN A 42 -10.72 -10.26 29.62
N PHE A 43 -11.40 -10.65 28.55
CA PHE A 43 -12.86 -10.75 28.48
C PHE A 43 -13.26 -12.19 28.14
N SER A 44 -14.29 -12.75 28.78
CA SER A 44 -14.66 -14.15 28.57
C SER A 44 -15.43 -14.31 27.27
N VAL A 45 -15.11 -15.37 26.51
CA VAL A 45 -15.69 -15.67 25.19
C VAL A 45 -17.20 -15.92 25.24
N GLY A 46 -17.89 -15.43 24.20
CA GLY A 46 -19.32 -15.62 23.95
C GLY A 46 -19.74 -15.17 22.55
N THR A 47 -19.07 -14.16 21.98
CA THR A 47 -19.02 -13.80 20.54
C THR A 47 -17.77 -12.95 20.29
N THR A 48 -17.05 -13.19 19.20
CA THR A 48 -16.00 -12.29 18.69
C THR A 48 -16.64 -11.33 17.67
N PRO A 49 -16.45 -10.00 17.76
CA PRO A 49 -15.72 -9.24 18.79
C PRO A 49 -16.48 -9.10 20.13
N LEU A 50 -15.74 -9.01 21.25
CA LEU A 50 -16.32 -8.82 22.59
C LEU A 50 -16.77 -7.38 22.79
N THR A 51 -17.97 -7.18 23.33
CA THR A 51 -18.61 -5.85 23.42
C THR A 51 -18.75 -5.34 24.85
N ILE A 52 -18.41 -4.07 25.08
CA ILE A 52 -18.79 -3.30 26.28
C ILE A 52 -19.62 -2.08 25.88
N GLY A 53 -20.51 -1.65 26.76
CA GLY A 53 -21.33 -0.46 26.56
C GLY A 53 -20.48 0.80 26.60
N GLN A 54 -19.98 1.15 27.77
CA GLN A 54 -19.15 2.34 27.99
C GLN A 54 -17.76 1.95 28.51
N PHE A 55 -16.74 2.68 28.07
CA PHE A 55 -15.37 2.48 28.50
C PHE A 55 -14.75 3.78 29.03
N THR A 56 -14.06 3.71 30.17
CA THR A 56 -13.28 4.83 30.70
C THR A 56 -11.93 4.32 31.23
N LEU A 57 -10.84 4.86 30.70
CA LEU A 57 -9.49 4.71 31.23
C LEU A 57 -8.95 6.09 31.61
N ASN A 58 -8.67 6.28 32.89
CA ASN A 58 -8.12 7.51 33.44
C ASN A 58 -7.13 7.16 34.57
N ARG A 59 -5.98 6.63 34.18
CA ARG A 59 -4.96 6.09 35.10
C ARG A 59 -3.55 6.52 34.69
N PRO A 60 -3.11 7.72 35.13
CA PRO A 60 -1.83 8.31 34.70
C PRO A 60 -0.63 7.39 34.92
N GLY A 61 0.27 7.34 33.93
CA GLY A 61 1.53 6.59 34.02
C GLY A 61 1.39 5.06 34.04
N GLN A 62 0.20 4.52 33.82
CA GLN A 62 -0.05 3.07 33.83
C GLN A 62 -0.50 2.57 32.46
N THR A 63 -0.21 1.30 32.18
CA THR A 63 -0.59 0.64 30.92
C THR A 63 -1.64 -0.42 31.16
N MET A 64 -2.75 -0.35 30.41
CA MET A 64 -3.75 -1.40 30.27
C MET A 64 -3.46 -2.19 29.00
N THR A 65 -3.33 -3.51 29.12
CA THR A 65 -3.08 -4.40 27.97
C THR A 65 -4.37 -5.09 27.57
N LEU A 66 -4.73 -5.04 26.29
CA LEU A 66 -5.86 -5.80 25.76
C LEU A 66 -5.54 -7.29 25.71
N GLY A 67 -6.36 -8.10 26.39
CA GLY A 67 -6.32 -9.55 26.28
C GLY A 67 -7.02 -10.07 25.02
N ASN A 68 -8.06 -9.37 24.56
CA ASN A 68 -8.89 -9.73 23.42
C ASN A 68 -9.25 -8.49 22.58
N ASP A 69 -9.76 -8.72 21.37
CA ASP A 69 -10.44 -7.69 20.60
C ASP A 69 -11.61 -7.11 21.40
N LEU A 70 -11.73 -5.78 21.40
CA LEU A 70 -12.71 -5.05 22.20
C LEU A 70 -13.49 -4.07 21.33
N THR A 71 -14.82 -4.16 21.38
CA THR A 71 -15.75 -3.20 20.76
C THR A 71 -16.50 -2.44 21.84
N ILE A 72 -16.44 -1.11 21.79
CA ILE A 72 -17.18 -0.21 22.68
C ILE A 72 -18.40 0.30 21.91
N THR A 73 -19.60 -0.03 22.36
CA THR A 73 -20.85 0.27 21.62
C THR A 73 -21.46 1.63 21.94
N SER A 74 -21.08 2.24 23.06
CA SER A 74 -21.45 3.60 23.47
C SER A 74 -20.19 4.48 23.62
N ASN A 75 -20.24 5.50 24.47
CA ASN A 75 -19.15 6.46 24.63
C ASN A 75 -17.89 5.81 25.22
N ALA A 76 -16.74 6.30 24.77
CA ALA A 76 -15.44 5.87 25.26
C ALA A 76 -14.61 7.08 25.70
N SER A 77 -13.84 6.93 26.77
CA SER A 77 -12.87 7.93 27.20
C SER A 77 -11.56 7.27 27.59
N VAL A 78 -10.48 7.61 26.89
CA VAL A 78 -9.11 7.33 27.28
C VAL A 78 -8.49 8.69 27.56
N SER A 79 -8.52 9.13 28.81
CA SER A 79 -8.07 10.48 29.18
C SER A 79 -6.70 10.49 29.86
N ASN A 80 -6.37 9.42 30.58
CA ASN A 80 -5.05 9.22 31.19
C ASN A 80 -4.66 7.74 31.13
N GLY A 81 -3.37 7.47 30.88
CA GLY A 81 -2.80 6.12 30.84
C GLY A 81 -2.72 5.55 29.43
N ASN A 82 -1.93 4.49 29.30
CA ASN A 82 -1.61 3.87 28.01
C ASN A 82 -2.52 2.68 27.74
N VAL A 83 -2.86 2.46 26.48
CA VAL A 83 -3.55 1.24 26.02
C VAL A 83 -2.60 0.46 25.13
N ASN A 84 -2.10 -0.66 25.64
CA ASN A 84 -1.37 -1.63 24.83
C ASN A 84 -2.35 -2.55 24.10
N LEU A 85 -2.37 -2.41 22.78
CA LEU A 85 -3.27 -3.16 21.91
C LEU A 85 -2.90 -4.64 21.81
N ASN A 86 -1.65 -5.01 22.06
CA ASN A 86 -1.20 -6.40 22.16
C ASN A 86 -1.61 -7.29 20.97
N GLY A 87 -1.58 -6.72 19.76
CA GLY A 87 -1.98 -7.40 18.53
C GLY A 87 -3.49 -7.61 18.38
N LYS A 88 -4.31 -6.87 19.13
CA LYS A 88 -5.78 -6.93 19.12
C LYS A 88 -6.38 -5.73 18.39
N ILE A 89 -7.68 -5.86 18.12
CA ILE A 89 -8.51 -4.80 17.55
C ILE A 89 -9.19 -4.02 18.66
N PHE A 90 -9.03 -2.70 18.67
CA PHE A 90 -9.77 -1.81 19.54
C PHE A 90 -10.75 -0.94 18.73
N LYS A 91 -12.04 -1.19 18.92
CA LYS A 91 -13.12 -0.57 18.12
C LYS A 91 -13.98 0.36 18.97
N PHE A 92 -14.00 1.63 18.58
CA PHE A 92 -14.87 2.67 19.10
C PHE A 92 -16.11 2.79 18.19
N ASN A 93 -17.24 2.23 18.62
CA ASN A 93 -18.48 2.16 17.82
C ASN A 93 -19.58 3.10 18.32
N GLY A 94 -19.55 3.59 19.56
CA GLY A 94 -20.52 4.60 20.01
C GLY A 94 -20.20 5.99 19.49
N ALA A 95 -21.09 6.96 19.74
CA ALA A 95 -21.04 8.29 19.13
C ALA A 95 -19.76 9.08 19.50
N ASN A 96 -19.42 9.16 20.79
CA ASN A 96 -18.34 10.02 21.26
C ASN A 96 -17.14 9.23 21.76
N THR A 97 -15.95 9.68 21.38
CA THR A 97 -14.69 9.12 21.85
C THR A 97 -13.77 10.24 22.30
N THR A 98 -13.41 10.24 23.58
CA THR A 98 -12.36 11.12 24.11
C THR A 98 -11.05 10.36 24.12
N LEU A 99 -10.04 10.89 23.47
CA LEU A 99 -8.66 10.41 23.46
C LEU A 99 -7.78 11.34 24.30
N PRO A 100 -6.54 10.93 24.63
CA PRO A 100 -5.61 11.80 25.33
C PRO A 100 -5.37 13.10 24.57
N ALA A 101 -5.30 14.22 25.29
CA ALA A 101 -5.05 15.53 24.67
C ALA A 101 -3.64 15.64 24.08
N ASN A 102 -2.67 14.94 24.68
CA ASN A 102 -1.28 14.81 24.24
C ASN A 102 -0.69 13.49 24.77
N ALA A 103 0.54 13.15 24.37
CA ALA A 103 1.18 11.91 24.76
C ALA A 103 1.49 11.79 26.27
N ALA A 104 1.68 12.90 26.99
CA ALA A 104 1.88 12.88 28.45
C ALA A 104 0.61 12.43 29.19
N ALA A 105 -0.56 12.69 28.60
CA ALA A 105 -1.85 12.16 29.06
C ALA A 105 -2.10 10.71 28.59
N GLY A 106 -1.17 10.07 27.88
CA GLY A 106 -1.27 8.66 27.51
C GLY A 106 -1.18 8.39 26.02
N THR A 107 -0.83 7.15 25.69
CA THR A 107 -0.59 6.68 24.31
C THR A 107 -1.21 5.32 24.04
N PHE A 108 -1.39 5.00 22.76
CA PHE A 108 -1.67 3.65 22.30
C PHE A 108 -0.36 2.96 21.93
N VAL A 109 -0.14 1.76 22.48
CA VAL A 109 1.00 0.90 22.12
C VAL A 109 0.50 -0.10 21.07
N GLY A 110 0.96 0.08 19.84
CA GLY A 110 0.56 -0.73 18.70
C GLY A 110 1.45 -1.96 18.47
N SER A 111 1.20 -2.61 17.33
CA SER A 111 2.02 -3.66 16.73
C SER A 111 1.60 -3.87 15.28
N SER A 112 2.37 -4.64 14.52
CA SER A 112 2.04 -5.06 13.15
C SER A 112 0.79 -5.94 13.02
N SER A 113 0.20 -6.37 14.14
CA SER A 113 -1.06 -7.12 14.21
C SER A 113 -2.22 -6.33 14.81
N SER A 114 -1.95 -5.19 15.45
CA SER A 114 -2.96 -4.38 16.14
C SER A 114 -3.76 -3.51 15.18
N ALA A 115 -5.03 -3.23 15.49
CA ALA A 115 -5.83 -2.30 14.70
C ALA A 115 -6.71 -1.41 15.57
N ILE A 116 -6.96 -0.19 15.10
CA ILE A 116 -7.92 0.74 15.73
C ILE A 116 -9.02 1.07 14.72
N THR A 117 -10.26 1.07 15.18
CA THR A 117 -11.41 1.41 14.35
C THR A 117 -12.31 2.42 15.06
N PHE A 118 -12.56 3.56 14.42
CA PHE A 118 -13.61 4.51 14.80
C PHE A 118 -14.77 4.35 13.82
N SER A 119 -15.82 3.66 14.25
CA SER A 119 -17.04 3.42 13.46
C SER A 119 -18.17 4.35 13.86
N ASN A 120 -19.11 4.52 12.94
CA ASN A 120 -20.28 5.40 13.03
C ASN A 120 -19.89 6.89 13.11
N ALA A 121 -20.77 7.73 12.54
CA ALA A 121 -20.60 9.17 12.65
C ALA A 121 -20.61 9.61 14.12
N GLY A 122 -19.84 10.65 14.44
CA GLY A 122 -19.71 11.17 15.79
C GLY A 122 -18.41 11.94 15.97
N ALA A 123 -18.10 12.30 17.22
CA ALA A 123 -16.94 13.12 17.54
C ALA A 123 -15.80 12.30 18.15
N VAL A 124 -14.57 12.64 17.75
CA VAL A 124 -13.36 12.32 18.50
C VAL A 124 -12.80 13.62 19.06
N THR A 125 -12.65 13.69 20.39
CA THR A 125 -11.98 14.81 21.07
C THR A 125 -10.58 14.37 21.51
N GLY A 126 -9.58 15.22 21.31
CA GLY A 126 -8.17 14.87 21.58
C GLY A 126 -7.47 14.30 20.35
N GLN A 127 -6.40 13.54 20.57
CA GLN A 127 -5.52 13.06 19.51
C GLN A 127 -5.24 11.57 19.66
N LEU A 128 -5.11 10.86 18.53
CA LEU A 128 -4.50 9.54 18.52
C LEU A 128 -2.99 9.71 18.63
N ASN A 129 -2.45 9.40 19.81
CA ASN A 129 -1.03 9.39 20.09
C ASN A 129 -0.55 7.94 20.19
N MET A 130 0.43 7.57 19.39
CA MET A 130 1.10 6.27 19.46
C MET A 130 2.33 6.34 20.36
N ASP A 131 2.70 5.23 20.98
CA ASP A 131 3.94 5.11 21.74
C ASP A 131 5.16 5.13 20.81
N GLN A 132 6.03 6.13 21.01
CA GLN A 132 7.19 6.41 20.17
C GLN A 132 8.47 5.65 20.59
N THR A 133 8.38 4.75 21.59
CA THR A 133 9.54 4.01 22.13
C THR A 133 10.29 3.20 21.05
N SER A 134 9.59 2.67 20.04
CA SER A 134 10.19 1.95 18.92
C SER A 134 9.31 2.02 17.66
N SER A 135 9.76 1.48 16.53
CA SER A 135 8.89 1.35 15.34
C SER A 135 7.72 0.38 15.57
N SER A 136 7.92 -0.70 16.34
CA SER A 136 6.84 -1.67 16.59
C SER A 136 5.70 -1.05 17.41
N THR A 137 6.02 -0.22 18.40
CA THR A 137 5.04 0.42 19.31
C THR A 137 4.22 1.52 18.63
N LYS A 138 4.74 2.15 17.57
CA LYS A 138 4.00 3.12 16.75
C LYS A 138 3.35 2.54 15.48
N THR A 139 3.39 1.21 15.34
CA THR A 139 2.81 0.53 14.18
C THR A 139 1.37 0.08 14.45
N LEU A 140 0.49 0.23 13.46
CA LEU A 140 -0.77 -0.50 13.37
C LEU A 140 -0.79 -1.34 12.08
N LYS A 141 -1.43 -2.50 12.15
CA LYS A 141 -1.87 -3.20 10.94
C LYS A 141 -2.83 -2.31 10.17
N ALA A 142 -3.89 -1.86 10.83
CA ALA A 142 -4.92 -1.06 10.19
C ALA A 142 -5.47 0.06 11.09
N LEU A 143 -5.80 1.17 10.44
CA LEU A 143 -6.60 2.26 11.01
C LEU A 143 -7.81 2.52 10.13
N THR A 144 -9.00 2.45 10.70
CA THR A 144 -10.25 2.83 10.02
C THR A 144 -10.93 3.94 10.78
N THR A 145 -11.34 5.00 10.08
CA THR A 145 -12.12 6.08 10.69
C THR A 145 -13.30 6.54 9.85
N GLN A 146 -14.45 6.65 10.50
CA GLN A 146 -15.67 7.33 10.04
C GLN A 146 -15.96 8.58 10.89
N LYS A 147 -14.99 8.99 11.70
CA LYS A 147 -15.02 10.20 12.53
C LYS A 147 -13.82 11.07 12.21
N SER A 148 -13.98 12.39 12.26
CA SER A 148 -12.83 13.28 12.14
C SER A 148 -11.84 12.95 13.26
N LEU A 149 -10.58 12.70 12.90
CA LEU A 149 -9.54 12.23 13.81
C LEU A 149 -8.28 13.05 13.59
N THR A 150 -7.59 13.40 14.67
CA THR A 150 -6.26 14.04 14.61
C THR A 150 -5.21 13.07 15.12
N LEU A 151 -4.15 12.86 14.35
CA LEU A 151 -2.94 12.18 14.83
C LEU A 151 -2.06 13.19 15.55
N GLY A 152 -1.65 12.88 16.77
CA GLY A 152 -0.79 13.78 17.55
C GLY A 152 0.71 13.54 17.35
N ASN A 153 1.10 12.36 16.88
CA ASN A 153 2.49 11.98 16.60
C ASN A 153 2.57 10.90 15.50
N SER A 154 3.78 10.46 15.17
CA SER A 154 4.03 9.56 14.05
C SER A 154 3.33 8.22 14.20
N LEU A 155 2.73 7.76 13.09
CA LEU A 155 2.05 6.48 12.97
C LEU A 155 2.58 5.69 11.77
N GLU A 156 2.90 4.42 11.98
CA GLU A 156 3.25 3.49 10.91
C GLU A 156 2.05 2.56 10.60
N ILE A 157 1.73 2.37 9.32
CA ILE A 157 0.67 1.48 8.84
C ILE A 157 1.27 0.39 7.97
N THR A 158 1.06 -0.88 8.33
CA THR A 158 1.58 -2.01 7.55
C THR A 158 0.59 -2.59 6.55
N ASP A 159 -0.73 -2.44 6.77
CA ASP A 159 -1.77 -2.93 5.85
C ASP A 159 -2.61 -1.78 5.30
N SER A 160 -3.45 -1.15 6.12
CA SER A 160 -4.48 -0.25 5.58
C SER A 160 -4.87 0.94 6.43
N LEU A 161 -4.99 2.09 5.77
CA LEU A 161 -5.72 3.25 6.27
C LEU A 161 -7.00 3.42 5.47
N LYS A 162 -8.16 3.47 6.14
CA LYS A 162 -9.45 3.78 5.53
C LYS A 162 -10.09 4.99 6.18
N VAL A 163 -10.43 6.00 5.38
CA VAL A 163 -11.12 7.21 5.84
C VAL A 163 -12.45 7.34 5.08
N THR A 164 -13.58 7.41 5.78
CA THR A 164 -14.91 7.42 5.14
C THR A 164 -15.68 8.67 5.55
N GLY A 165 -15.99 9.55 4.60
CA GLY A 165 -16.84 10.72 4.79
C GLY A 165 -16.31 11.80 5.74
N VAL A 166 -15.05 11.71 6.18
CA VAL A 166 -14.44 12.59 7.20
C VAL A 166 -13.01 12.96 6.84
N THR A 167 -12.40 13.85 7.63
CA THR A 167 -10.98 14.20 7.51
C THR A 167 -10.16 13.54 8.62
N LEU A 168 -9.08 12.86 8.24
CA LEU A 168 -7.97 12.54 9.12
C LEU A 168 -6.93 13.66 9.04
N THR A 169 -6.70 14.36 10.14
CA THR A 169 -5.66 15.38 10.26
C THR A 169 -4.35 14.74 10.70
N ASN A 170 -3.37 14.70 9.81
CA ASN A 170 -2.06 14.11 10.06
C ASN A 170 -1.04 15.17 10.50
N ASN A 171 -1.00 15.48 11.80
CA ASN A 171 0.02 16.40 12.36
C ASN A 171 1.33 15.70 12.75
N GLY A 172 1.30 14.37 12.89
CA GLY A 172 2.43 13.59 13.40
C GLY A 172 3.27 12.87 12.34
N GLY A 173 2.80 12.80 11.10
CA GLY A 173 3.37 12.00 10.02
C GLY A 173 2.78 10.58 9.98
N ILE A 174 2.39 10.12 8.79
CA ILE A 174 1.94 8.74 8.54
C ILE A 174 2.94 8.13 7.59
N THR A 175 3.46 6.96 7.95
CA THR A 175 4.30 6.16 7.07
C THR A 175 3.58 4.87 6.74
N PHE A 176 3.27 4.65 5.47
CA PHE A 176 2.84 3.36 4.96
C PHE A 176 4.08 2.49 4.76
N ARG A 177 4.27 1.52 5.65
CA ARG A 177 5.44 0.64 5.63
C ARG A 177 5.29 -0.42 4.55
N SER A 178 6.37 -0.79 3.90
CA SER A 178 6.36 -1.79 2.84
C SER A 178 7.43 -2.85 3.07
N SER A 179 7.04 -4.12 2.91
CA SER A 179 7.92 -5.29 3.01
C SER A 179 7.66 -6.28 1.88
N ALA A 180 8.38 -7.40 1.90
CA ALA A 180 8.13 -8.52 0.99
C ALA A 180 6.76 -9.19 1.17
N THR A 181 6.17 -9.08 2.36
CA THR A 181 4.94 -9.80 2.72
C THR A 181 3.71 -8.91 2.72
N LEU A 182 3.86 -7.64 3.09
CA LEU A 182 2.75 -6.71 3.24
C LEU A 182 3.19 -5.28 2.94
N LYS A 183 2.31 -4.53 2.31
CA LYS A 183 2.58 -3.15 1.90
C LYS A 183 1.42 -2.25 2.31
N GLY A 184 1.71 -1.27 3.17
CA GLY A 184 0.76 -0.28 3.65
C GLY A 184 0.10 0.45 2.49
N ARG A 185 -1.21 0.66 2.58
CA ARG A 185 -2.00 1.33 1.54
C ARG A 185 -3.10 2.21 2.10
N ILE A 186 -3.51 3.17 1.29
CA ILE A 186 -4.78 3.89 1.48
C ILE A 186 -5.89 3.05 0.84
N ALA A 187 -6.72 2.42 1.68
CA ALA A 187 -7.91 1.69 1.24
C ALA A 187 -8.84 2.60 0.43
N ASN A 188 -9.76 2.01 -0.32
CA ASN A 188 -10.86 2.76 -0.93
C ASN A 188 -11.57 3.62 0.14
N SER A 189 -11.38 4.93 0.01
CA SER A 189 -11.71 5.95 1.00
C SER A 189 -12.54 7.04 0.34
N THR A 190 -13.64 7.43 0.97
CA THR A 190 -14.46 8.58 0.56
C THR A 190 -14.14 9.85 1.36
N GLY A 191 -13.33 9.72 2.41
CA GLY A 191 -12.83 10.84 3.20
C GLY A 191 -11.48 11.37 2.71
N SER A 192 -10.95 12.35 3.44
CA SER A 192 -9.68 13.02 3.14
C SER A 192 -8.63 12.80 4.21
N ILE A 193 -7.36 12.87 3.81
CA ILE A 193 -6.21 12.93 4.72
C ILE A 193 -5.59 14.31 4.51
N SER A 194 -5.48 15.09 5.58
CA SER A 194 -4.82 16.40 5.58
C SER A 194 -3.40 16.24 6.12
N GLY A 195 -2.42 16.86 5.47
CA GLY A 195 -0.99 16.73 5.82
C GLY A 195 -0.25 15.69 4.97
N ASN A 196 1.08 15.72 5.07
CA ASN A 196 1.96 14.91 4.23
C ASN A 196 1.95 13.46 4.67
N ILE A 197 2.17 12.52 3.76
CA ILE A 197 2.33 11.10 4.06
C ILE A 197 3.67 10.60 3.53
N THR A 198 4.11 9.44 3.99
CA THR A 198 5.24 8.71 3.43
C THR A 198 4.74 7.36 2.95
N VAL A 199 5.11 6.96 1.74
CA VAL A 199 4.72 5.67 1.16
C VAL A 199 5.99 4.91 0.82
N GLU A 200 6.31 3.90 1.61
CA GLU A 200 7.41 3.01 1.26
C GLU A 200 7.01 2.14 0.08
N THR A 201 7.95 1.91 -0.83
CA THR A 201 7.75 1.02 -1.96
C THR A 201 8.77 -0.11 -1.88
N PHE A 202 8.29 -1.34 -1.67
CA PHE A 202 9.15 -2.52 -1.66
C PHE A 202 9.31 -3.10 -3.07
N ALA A 203 10.45 -2.83 -3.68
CA ALA A 203 11.02 -3.60 -4.76
C ALA A 203 11.85 -4.77 -4.16
N GLN A 204 11.93 -5.94 -4.81
CA GLN A 204 12.84 -7.02 -4.38
C GLN A 204 13.93 -7.07 -5.44
N GLY A 205 15.10 -7.53 -5.02
CA GLY A 205 16.28 -7.51 -5.87
C GLY A 205 16.46 -8.73 -6.72
N GLY A 206 17.46 -8.67 -7.63
CA GLY A 206 17.90 -9.69 -8.58
C GLY A 206 18.67 -9.12 -9.78
N THR A 207 18.24 -9.33 -11.03
CA THR A 207 18.95 -8.76 -12.21
C THR A 207 18.97 -7.24 -12.16
N THR A 208 20.16 -6.70 -12.40
CA THR A 208 20.38 -5.27 -12.57
C THR A 208 19.97 -4.88 -13.98
N ASP A 209 18.85 -4.16 -14.11
CA ASP A 209 18.32 -3.71 -15.40
C ASP A 209 17.24 -2.62 -15.21
N TRP A 210 16.64 -2.18 -16.32
CA TRP A 210 15.57 -1.20 -16.41
C TRP A 210 14.22 -1.70 -15.87
N THR A 211 13.53 -0.84 -15.12
CA THR A 211 12.16 -1.08 -14.65
C THR A 211 11.30 0.17 -14.78
N ASN A 212 10.02 -0.01 -15.12
CA ASN A 212 9.05 1.07 -15.19
C ASN A 212 8.48 1.38 -13.80
N LEU A 213 8.83 2.55 -13.25
CA LEU A 213 8.37 3.02 -11.94
C LEU A 213 7.67 4.37 -12.05
N GLY A 214 6.60 4.53 -11.28
CA GLY A 214 5.92 5.81 -11.08
C GLY A 214 5.81 6.17 -9.61
N VAL A 215 5.31 7.37 -9.34
CA VAL A 215 5.03 7.82 -7.97
C VAL A 215 3.86 7.04 -7.38
N SER A 216 4.06 6.40 -6.22
CA SER A 216 3.08 5.56 -5.51
C SER A 216 1.92 6.36 -4.87
N GLY A 217 1.22 7.17 -5.67
CA GLY A 217 0.10 8.03 -5.25
C GLY A 217 0.44 9.17 -4.31
N VAL A 218 1.68 9.63 -4.42
CA VAL A 218 2.20 10.87 -3.85
C VAL A 218 2.59 11.82 -4.99
N SER A 219 2.72 13.10 -4.69
CA SER A 219 2.90 14.22 -5.62
C SER A 219 3.83 15.26 -4.99
N GLY A 220 4.16 16.32 -5.74
CA GLY A 220 5.00 17.41 -5.24
C GLY A 220 6.44 16.98 -4.94
N LEU A 221 6.90 15.93 -5.64
CA LEU A 221 8.25 15.40 -5.54
C LEU A 221 9.04 15.67 -6.80
N ASN A 222 10.35 15.77 -6.64
CA ASN A 222 11.32 15.76 -7.74
C ASN A 222 12.14 14.47 -7.68
N LEU A 223 12.86 14.15 -8.76
CA LEU A 223 13.69 12.95 -8.83
C LEU A 223 14.71 12.84 -7.68
N SER A 224 15.18 13.98 -7.16
CA SER A 224 16.05 14.02 -5.97
C SER A 224 15.45 13.38 -4.72
N SER A 225 14.13 13.25 -4.62
CA SER A 225 13.47 12.53 -3.53
C SER A 225 13.69 11.02 -3.57
N TRP A 226 14.05 10.49 -4.74
CA TRP A 226 14.38 9.07 -4.94
C TRP A 226 15.89 8.84 -4.89
N ASP A 227 16.71 9.86 -5.14
CA ASP A 227 18.16 9.74 -5.21
C ASP A 227 18.78 9.56 -3.82
N ASN A 228 18.90 8.31 -3.39
CA ASN A 228 19.40 7.95 -2.07
C ASN A 228 20.57 6.96 -2.21
N PRO A 229 21.78 7.31 -1.74
CA PRO A 229 22.98 6.53 -2.00
C PRO A 229 23.00 5.17 -1.28
N THR A 230 22.17 4.98 -0.24
CA THR A 230 22.13 3.74 0.56
C THR A 230 20.93 2.88 0.26
N THR A 231 19.81 3.53 -0.09
CA THR A 231 18.61 2.84 -0.52
C THR A 231 18.62 2.86 -2.04
N PHE A 232 18.13 3.88 -2.75
CA PHE A 232 17.99 3.86 -4.22
C PHE A 232 19.07 4.66 -4.97
N PRO A 233 20.30 4.13 -5.19
CA PRO A 233 21.33 4.86 -5.90
C PRO A 233 20.94 4.99 -7.37
N MET A 234 20.94 6.22 -7.87
CA MET A 234 20.66 6.52 -9.27
C MET A 234 21.76 7.39 -9.88
N THR A 235 21.89 7.32 -11.21
CA THR A 235 22.60 8.31 -12.01
C THR A 235 21.63 9.14 -12.85
N CYS A 236 21.74 10.46 -12.75
CA CYS A 236 20.93 11.41 -13.49
C CYS A 236 21.64 12.78 -13.53
N ILE A 237 21.11 13.74 -14.30
CA ILE A 237 21.68 15.09 -14.35
C ILE A 237 21.51 15.76 -12.98
N GLY A 238 22.61 15.94 -12.25
CA GLY A 238 22.62 16.53 -10.92
C GLY A 238 22.31 15.55 -9.77
N CYS A 239 22.18 14.25 -10.04
CA CYS A 239 22.11 13.24 -8.98
C CYS A 239 23.45 13.11 -8.23
N ILE A 240 23.40 12.54 -7.02
CA ILE A 240 24.54 12.22 -6.16
C ILE A 240 25.59 11.42 -6.94
N ASN A 241 25.14 10.39 -7.66
CA ASN A 241 25.99 9.70 -8.62
C ASN A 241 25.78 10.39 -9.98
N ALA A 242 26.69 11.30 -10.36
CA ALA A 242 26.58 12.02 -11.63
C ALA A 242 26.55 11.06 -12.83
N THR A 243 26.10 11.53 -14.00
CA THR A 243 26.09 10.75 -15.24
C THR A 243 27.49 10.47 -15.81
N THR A 244 28.57 10.88 -15.13
CA THR A 244 29.96 10.72 -15.56
C THR A 244 30.72 9.81 -14.62
N SER A 245 30.89 8.55 -14.99
CA SER A 245 31.87 7.65 -14.39
C SER A 245 32.54 6.78 -15.46
N VAL A 246 33.73 6.27 -15.13
CA VAL A 246 34.74 5.72 -16.03
C VAL A 246 34.15 4.64 -16.97
N GLY A 247 34.07 4.94 -18.28
CA GLY A 247 33.54 4.03 -19.31
C GLY A 247 32.57 4.66 -20.33
N GLY A 248 32.04 5.85 -20.04
CA GLY A 248 31.06 6.57 -20.88
C GLY A 248 29.92 7.12 -20.04
N GLY A 249 29.17 8.11 -20.54
CA GLY A 249 28.07 8.70 -19.79
C GLY A 249 26.88 7.74 -19.64
N PHE A 250 26.42 7.49 -18.41
CA PHE A 250 25.27 6.62 -18.13
C PHE A 250 24.28 7.30 -17.19
N ALA A 251 23.01 7.37 -17.60
CA ALA A 251 21.91 7.81 -16.75
C ALA A 251 21.00 6.62 -16.44
N SER A 252 20.76 6.36 -15.16
CA SER A 252 19.89 5.30 -14.67
C SER A 252 18.44 5.74 -14.50
N ALA A 253 18.10 6.99 -14.82
CA ALA A 253 16.74 7.52 -14.76
C ALA A 253 16.43 8.28 -16.05
N VAL A 254 15.53 7.73 -16.85
CA VAL A 254 15.03 8.36 -18.07
C VAL A 254 13.50 8.38 -18.04
N ARG A 255 12.91 9.37 -18.71
CA ARG A 255 11.46 9.42 -18.94
C ARG A 255 11.17 9.13 -20.41
N TRP A 256 9.99 8.58 -20.65
CA TRP A 256 9.44 8.44 -21.99
C TRP A 256 8.75 9.75 -22.41
N ASP A 257 9.02 10.22 -23.63
CA ASP A 257 8.36 11.36 -24.26
C ASP A 257 7.64 10.90 -25.53
N GLU A 258 6.31 10.75 -25.43
CA GLU A 258 5.44 10.25 -26.49
C GLU A 258 5.38 11.17 -27.73
N SER A 259 5.94 12.38 -27.66
CA SER A 259 6.02 13.30 -28.80
C SER A 259 7.21 13.04 -29.72
N LEU A 260 8.18 12.24 -29.28
CA LEU A 260 9.42 11.96 -30.00
C LEU A 260 9.46 10.50 -30.49
N ALA A 261 10.24 10.24 -31.53
CA ALA A 261 10.50 8.89 -32.02
C ALA A 261 11.68 8.25 -31.25
N SER A 262 11.67 6.93 -31.12
CA SER A 262 12.82 6.18 -30.58
C SER A 262 14.07 6.35 -31.47
N PRO A 263 15.27 6.56 -30.91
CA PRO A 263 15.61 6.51 -29.48
C PRO A 263 15.46 7.85 -28.72
N ALA A 264 15.15 8.96 -29.40
CA ALA A 264 15.05 10.30 -28.78
C ALA A 264 13.90 10.45 -27.77
N ALA A 265 12.93 9.53 -27.81
CA ALA A 265 11.86 9.43 -26.82
C ALA A 265 12.35 9.09 -25.39
N TYR A 266 13.57 8.54 -25.24
CA TYR A 266 14.19 8.34 -23.93
C TYR A 266 14.95 9.59 -23.50
N VAL A 267 14.35 10.37 -22.61
CA VAL A 267 14.90 11.64 -22.16
C VAL A 267 15.53 11.47 -20.78
N THR A 268 16.84 11.70 -20.67
CA THR A 268 17.54 11.72 -19.38
C THR A 268 16.92 12.73 -18.43
N MET A 269 16.64 12.29 -17.21
CA MET A 269 16.09 13.16 -16.18
C MET A 269 17.16 13.90 -15.39
N SER A 270 16.77 15.03 -14.81
CA SER A 270 17.52 15.78 -13.81
C SER A 270 16.94 15.55 -12.41
N ASN A 271 17.77 15.69 -11.38
CA ASN A 271 17.34 15.64 -9.97
C ASN A 271 16.21 16.65 -9.64
N SER A 272 16.10 17.72 -10.44
CA SER A 272 15.11 18.79 -10.31
C SER A 272 13.83 18.50 -11.08
N ASP A 273 13.80 17.46 -11.92
CA ASP A 273 12.61 17.14 -12.68
C ASP A 273 11.48 16.68 -11.75
N PRO A 274 10.26 17.23 -11.92
CA PRO A 274 9.12 16.83 -11.14
C PRO A 274 8.71 15.40 -11.49
N LEU A 275 8.46 14.60 -10.45
CA LEU A 275 7.83 13.31 -10.54
C LEU A 275 6.31 13.50 -10.55
N THR A 276 5.69 13.22 -11.69
CA THR A 276 4.25 13.34 -11.89
C THR A 276 3.69 11.97 -12.28
N GLN A 277 2.38 11.77 -12.13
CA GLN A 277 1.74 10.50 -12.50
C GLN A 277 1.93 10.16 -13.98
N GLU A 278 2.07 11.17 -14.84
CA GLU A 278 2.29 11.07 -16.29
C GLU A 278 3.77 10.93 -16.68
N ARG A 279 4.71 11.16 -15.74
CA ARG A 279 6.14 11.02 -16.01
C ARG A 279 6.63 9.75 -15.35
N ILE A 280 6.70 8.70 -16.14
CA ILE A 280 7.17 7.39 -15.69
C ILE A 280 8.63 7.26 -16.01
N LEU A 281 9.32 6.68 -15.04
CA LEU A 281 10.74 6.46 -15.11
C LEU A 281 10.98 5.05 -15.60
N ASP A 282 11.75 4.93 -16.66
CA ASP A 282 12.61 3.77 -16.79
C ASP A 282 13.77 4.02 -15.83
N VAL A 283 13.86 3.21 -14.78
CA VAL A 283 14.97 3.25 -13.83
C VAL A 283 15.82 2.01 -13.95
N PHE A 284 17.12 2.19 -14.22
CA PHE A 284 18.09 1.11 -14.15
C PHE A 284 18.45 0.86 -12.68
N ARG A 285 18.06 -0.31 -12.17
CA ARG A 285 18.26 -0.67 -10.75
C ARG A 285 19.51 -1.50 -10.57
N PHE A 286 20.49 -0.99 -9.84
CA PHE A 286 21.69 -1.73 -9.44
C PHE A 286 21.37 -2.64 -8.26
N ASP A 287 21.10 -3.93 -8.51
CA ASP A 287 20.52 -4.84 -7.51
C ASP A 287 21.32 -6.12 -7.24
N THR A 288 22.65 -6.01 -7.14
CA THR A 288 23.49 -7.13 -6.68
C THR A 288 23.30 -7.47 -5.19
N ILE A 289 22.45 -6.75 -4.45
CA ILE A 289 22.22 -6.91 -3.01
C ILE A 289 20.71 -6.99 -2.68
N HIS A 290 20.17 -8.19 -2.87
CA HIS A 290 18.87 -8.81 -2.53
C HIS A 290 17.68 -8.09 -1.87
N TYR A 291 17.78 -6.95 -1.19
CA TYR A 291 16.62 -6.35 -0.53
C TYR A 291 16.77 -4.86 -0.40
N SER A 292 16.25 -4.14 -1.37
CA SER A 292 16.36 -2.70 -1.40
C SER A 292 14.97 -2.09 -1.16
N ARG A 293 14.74 -1.77 0.13
CA ARG A 293 13.59 -0.96 0.55
C ARG A 293 13.89 0.47 0.14
N TYR A 294 13.00 1.09 -0.60
CA TYR A 294 13.12 2.51 -0.93
C TYR A 294 11.95 3.26 -0.31
N GLU A 295 12.30 4.28 0.46
CA GLU A 295 11.32 5.16 1.10
C GLU A 295 10.98 6.27 0.12
N LEU A 296 9.75 6.25 -0.43
CA LEU A 296 9.23 7.37 -1.19
C LEU A 296 8.46 8.28 -0.23
N VAL A 297 9.11 9.33 0.26
CA VAL A 297 8.46 10.38 1.05
C VAL A 297 7.76 11.30 0.07
N GLY A 298 6.43 11.52 0.19
CA GLY A 298 5.73 12.33 -0.79
C GLY A 298 4.38 12.91 -0.38
N TYR A 299 4.11 14.13 -0.88
CA TYR A 299 2.91 14.88 -0.55
C TYR A 299 1.67 14.31 -1.26
N ARG A 300 0.56 14.09 -0.55
CA ARG A 300 -0.75 13.90 -1.21
C ARG A 300 -1.64 15.08 -0.88
N PRO A 301 -2.13 15.86 -1.86
CA PRO A 301 -3.11 16.88 -1.58
C PRO A 301 -4.43 16.26 -1.11
N SER A 302 -5.03 17.02 -0.22
CA SER A 302 -6.17 16.81 0.67
C SER A 302 -7.49 16.29 0.11
N ARG A 303 -7.64 15.85 -1.15
CA ARG A 303 -8.95 15.44 -1.69
C ARG A 303 -8.95 14.24 -2.63
N TYR A 304 -9.98 13.41 -2.43
CA TYR A 304 -10.49 12.42 -3.37
C TYR A 304 -10.70 13.06 -4.74
N ARG A 305 -9.84 12.75 -5.71
CA ARG A 305 -10.05 13.10 -7.11
C ARG A 305 -9.60 11.94 -7.99
N PRO A 306 -10.38 11.61 -9.04
CA PRO A 306 -9.88 10.75 -10.10
C PRO A 306 -8.55 11.28 -10.62
N SER A 307 -7.66 10.37 -11.00
CA SER A 307 -6.43 10.72 -11.73
C SER A 307 -6.70 10.59 -13.22
N TYR A 308 -6.16 11.52 -14.00
CA TYR A 308 -6.36 11.58 -15.44
C TYR A 308 -5.03 11.40 -16.14
N TYR A 309 -5.02 10.66 -17.24
CA TYR A 309 -3.87 10.50 -18.13
C TYR A 309 -4.30 10.85 -19.55
N SER A 310 -3.59 11.79 -20.18
CA SER A 310 -3.83 12.11 -21.59
C SER A 310 -3.28 10.98 -22.47
N PHE A 311 -4.13 10.40 -23.32
CA PHE A 311 -3.78 9.31 -24.22
C PHE A 311 -3.68 9.80 -25.65
N ASN A 312 -2.57 9.46 -26.30
CA ASN A 312 -2.33 9.72 -27.71
C ASN A 312 -2.45 8.41 -28.49
N CYS A 313 -3.17 8.43 -29.62
CA CYS A 313 -3.37 7.25 -30.49
C CYS A 313 -2.64 7.35 -31.85
N PHE A 314 -1.84 8.40 -32.07
CA PHE A 314 -1.26 8.71 -33.40
C PHE A 314 0.25 8.47 -33.52
N ASN A 315 0.99 8.36 -32.40
CA ASN A 315 2.43 8.12 -32.39
C ASN A 315 2.74 6.71 -31.84
N SER A 316 3.81 6.07 -32.33
CA SER A 316 4.36 4.81 -31.79
C SER A 316 3.32 3.70 -31.50
N ALA A 317 2.47 3.41 -32.49
CA ALA A 317 1.39 2.40 -32.41
C ALA A 317 0.37 2.61 -31.27
N GLY A 318 0.26 3.83 -30.71
CA GLY A 318 -0.75 4.15 -29.69
C GLY A 318 -0.39 3.70 -28.27
N TYR A 319 0.85 3.26 -28.01
CA TYR A 319 1.27 2.88 -26.67
C TYR A 319 1.53 4.11 -25.78
N ASN A 320 0.88 4.13 -24.63
CA ASN A 320 1.03 5.15 -23.60
C ASN A 320 1.58 4.48 -22.34
N LEU A 321 2.67 5.03 -21.80
CA LEU A 321 3.23 4.55 -20.55
C LEU A 321 2.48 5.26 -19.41
N ILE A 322 1.83 4.49 -18.53
CA ILE A 322 1.16 5.00 -17.33
C ILE A 322 1.62 4.28 -16.06
N SER A 323 1.38 4.85 -14.89
CA SER A 323 1.69 4.20 -13.61
C SER A 323 0.48 4.16 -12.71
N ASN A 324 0.47 3.27 -11.72
CA ASN A 324 -0.59 3.28 -10.72
C ASN A 324 -0.60 4.60 -9.93
N PRO A 325 -1.65 5.43 -10.04
CA PRO A 325 -1.71 6.76 -9.41
C PRO A 325 -1.97 6.74 -7.91
N TYR A 326 -2.16 5.56 -7.31
CA TYR A 326 -2.60 5.43 -5.93
C TYR A 326 -1.54 4.81 -5.03
N ALA A 327 -1.52 5.25 -3.77
CA ALA A 327 -0.86 4.56 -2.67
C ALA A 327 -1.64 3.28 -2.26
N SER A 328 -2.05 2.50 -3.26
CA SER A 328 -2.83 1.27 -3.15
C SER A 328 -2.73 0.51 -4.47
N PRO A 329 -2.72 -0.83 -4.46
CA PRO A 329 -2.87 -1.58 -5.69
C PRO A 329 -4.23 -1.28 -6.34
N ILE A 330 -4.25 -1.31 -7.66
CA ILE A 330 -5.45 -1.18 -8.48
C ILE A 330 -5.70 -2.47 -9.25
N ARG A 331 -6.92 -2.62 -9.76
CA ARG A 331 -7.30 -3.72 -10.64
C ARG A 331 -7.44 -3.25 -12.08
N TRP A 332 -6.73 -3.89 -13.01
CA TRP A 332 -6.78 -3.58 -14.44
C TRP A 332 -8.19 -3.73 -14.99
N SER A 333 -8.87 -4.84 -14.72
CA SER A 333 -10.23 -5.08 -15.20
C SER A 333 -11.22 -3.99 -14.79
N LEU A 334 -11.07 -3.38 -13.61
CA LEU A 334 -11.89 -2.24 -13.17
C LEU A 334 -11.47 -0.92 -13.84
N LEU A 335 -10.16 -0.71 -14.01
CA LEU A 335 -9.64 0.47 -14.70
C LEU A 335 -10.10 0.47 -16.15
N ARG A 336 -9.88 -0.63 -16.87
CA ARG A 336 -10.31 -0.82 -18.26
C ARG A 336 -11.82 -0.71 -18.42
N ALA A 337 -12.62 -1.29 -17.52
CA ALA A 337 -14.08 -1.18 -17.61
C ALA A 337 -14.57 0.28 -17.62
N SER A 338 -13.85 1.19 -16.96
CA SER A 338 -14.17 2.63 -16.95
C SER A 338 -13.63 3.39 -18.17
N ASN A 339 -12.81 2.75 -19.00
CA ASN A 339 -12.03 3.37 -20.08
C ASN A 339 -12.10 2.59 -21.40
N SER A 340 -13.04 1.64 -21.55
CA SER A 340 -13.10 0.69 -22.67
C SER A 340 -13.29 1.33 -24.05
N GLY A 341 -13.71 2.60 -24.11
CA GLY A 341 -13.83 3.36 -25.36
C GLY A 341 -12.51 3.92 -25.89
N ILE A 342 -11.44 3.92 -25.08
CA ILE A 342 -10.17 4.56 -25.44
C ILE A 342 -8.94 3.65 -25.28
N VAL A 343 -9.09 2.44 -24.71
CA VAL A 343 -7.98 1.48 -24.53
C VAL A 343 -8.34 0.07 -24.94
N ASN A 344 -7.34 -0.69 -25.38
CA ASN A 344 -7.46 -2.14 -25.61
C ASN A 344 -7.57 -2.93 -24.30
N ASP A 345 -7.99 -4.20 -24.39
CA ASP A 345 -8.07 -5.13 -23.25
C ASP A 345 -6.72 -5.71 -22.84
N VAL A 346 -5.70 -4.89 -22.80
CA VAL A 346 -4.35 -5.32 -22.48
C VAL A 346 -3.57 -4.22 -21.80
N TYR A 347 -2.77 -4.62 -20.84
CA TYR A 347 -1.62 -3.83 -20.43
C TYR A 347 -0.36 -4.67 -20.48
N TYR A 348 0.78 -4.00 -20.64
CA TYR A 348 2.10 -4.60 -20.74
C TYR A 348 3.04 -4.06 -19.68
N VAL A 349 3.90 -4.92 -19.14
CA VAL A 349 4.99 -4.55 -18.24
C VAL A 349 6.24 -5.26 -18.70
N TYR A 350 7.33 -4.53 -18.93
CA TYR A 350 8.62 -5.13 -19.21
C TYR A 350 9.17 -5.83 -17.96
N ASP A 351 9.58 -7.09 -18.10
CA ASP A 351 10.26 -7.86 -17.07
C ASP A 351 11.71 -8.09 -17.50
N PRO A 352 12.67 -7.33 -16.94
CA PRO A 352 14.08 -7.47 -17.28
C PRO A 352 14.69 -8.82 -16.87
N ASP A 353 14.19 -9.46 -15.82
CA ASP A 353 14.76 -10.72 -15.30
C ASP A 353 14.52 -11.90 -16.23
N MET A 354 13.49 -11.79 -17.05
CA MET A 354 13.20 -12.73 -18.12
C MET A 354 13.55 -12.19 -19.51
N GLY A 355 13.99 -10.92 -19.60
CA GLY A 355 14.24 -10.23 -20.87
C GLY A 355 13.03 -10.19 -21.80
N LEU A 356 11.81 -10.11 -21.24
CA LEU A 356 10.56 -10.19 -22.02
C LEU A 356 9.47 -9.29 -21.46
N THR A 357 8.55 -8.88 -22.33
CA THR A 357 7.35 -8.15 -21.95
C THR A 357 6.27 -9.11 -21.48
N ARG A 358 5.69 -8.84 -20.30
CA ARG A 358 4.53 -9.54 -19.75
C ARG A 358 3.26 -8.77 -20.05
N SER A 359 2.15 -9.47 -20.20
CA SER A 359 0.85 -8.88 -20.46
C SER A 359 -0.27 -9.57 -19.70
N PHE A 360 -1.33 -8.80 -19.44
CA PHE A 360 -2.60 -9.32 -18.96
C PHE A 360 -3.68 -8.95 -19.98
N VAL A 361 -4.26 -9.96 -20.62
CA VAL A 361 -5.22 -9.82 -21.72
C VAL A 361 -6.47 -10.62 -21.40
N SER A 362 -7.64 -9.98 -21.37
CA SER A 362 -8.93 -10.66 -21.23
C SER A 362 -9.01 -11.68 -20.08
N GLY A 363 -8.40 -11.36 -18.92
CA GLY A 363 -8.39 -12.25 -17.76
C GLY A 363 -7.26 -13.28 -17.74
N LEU A 364 -6.43 -13.33 -18.79
CA LEU A 364 -5.32 -14.25 -18.93
C LEU A 364 -3.99 -13.52 -18.79
N THR A 365 -3.00 -14.19 -18.20
CA THR A 365 -1.65 -13.67 -18.11
C THR A 365 -0.72 -14.37 -19.09
N ALA A 366 0.14 -13.60 -19.75
CA ALA A 366 1.21 -14.11 -20.62
C ALA A 366 2.57 -13.47 -20.26
N PRO A 367 3.67 -14.27 -20.17
CA PRO A 367 3.70 -15.72 -20.08
C PRO A 367 3.16 -16.24 -18.73
N THR A 368 2.72 -17.51 -18.69
CA THR A 368 2.33 -18.20 -17.44
C THR A 368 3.57 -18.66 -16.66
N GLY A 369 3.59 -18.57 -15.33
CA GLY A 369 4.72 -19.02 -14.52
C GLY A 369 4.80 -18.32 -13.17
N THR A 370 6.00 -18.20 -12.61
CA THR A 370 6.28 -17.32 -11.47
C THR A 370 6.42 -15.87 -11.96
N GLN A 371 5.96 -14.91 -11.16
CA GLN A 371 6.06 -13.45 -11.41
C GLN A 371 5.29 -12.92 -12.64
N VAL A 372 4.01 -13.22 -12.77
CA VAL A 372 3.24 -12.89 -13.98
C VAL A 372 2.47 -11.56 -13.88
N ALA A 373 2.12 -10.94 -15.00
CA ALA A 373 1.23 -9.76 -15.03
C ALA A 373 -0.20 -10.13 -14.61
N TYR A 374 -0.52 -9.92 -13.33
CA TYR A 374 -1.85 -10.19 -12.78
C TYR A 374 -2.82 -9.04 -12.98
N ASP A 375 -4.12 -9.30 -12.88
CA ASP A 375 -5.15 -8.24 -12.84
C ASP A 375 -4.89 -7.17 -11.76
N ILE A 376 -4.03 -7.44 -10.76
CA ILE A 376 -3.64 -6.49 -9.72
C ILE A 376 -2.32 -5.79 -10.07
N ILE A 377 -2.40 -4.47 -10.24
CA ILE A 377 -1.25 -3.60 -10.49
C ILE A 377 -0.83 -2.94 -9.15
N PRO A 378 0.38 -3.22 -8.62
CA PRO A 378 0.84 -2.66 -7.35
C PRO A 378 0.98 -1.13 -7.37
N ALA A 379 1.01 -0.51 -6.18
CA ALA A 379 1.33 0.91 -6.07
C ALA A 379 2.75 1.19 -6.60
N GLY A 380 2.89 2.21 -7.45
CA GLY A 380 4.18 2.62 -8.05
C GLY A 380 4.62 1.82 -9.28
N GLN A 381 3.90 0.78 -9.70
CA GLN A 381 4.21 0.04 -10.93
C GLN A 381 3.87 0.89 -12.16
N GLY A 382 4.82 1.07 -13.07
CA GLY A 382 4.59 1.55 -14.43
C GLY A 382 4.20 0.40 -15.37
N PHE A 383 3.36 0.70 -16.37
CA PHE A 383 2.85 -0.24 -17.37
C PHE A 383 2.41 0.48 -18.65
N TYR A 384 2.56 -0.17 -19.79
CA TYR A 384 2.12 0.33 -21.08
C TYR A 384 0.68 -0.08 -21.37
N VAL A 385 -0.08 0.82 -21.97
CA VAL A 385 -1.43 0.57 -22.46
C VAL A 385 -1.55 1.13 -23.87
N GLU A 386 -2.13 0.35 -24.77
CA GLU A 386 -2.45 0.81 -26.11
C GLU A 386 -3.78 1.59 -26.12
N ALA A 387 -3.72 2.81 -26.63
CA ALA A 387 -4.87 3.67 -26.87
C ALA A 387 -5.51 3.34 -28.21
N THR A 388 -6.82 3.04 -28.19
CA THR A 388 -7.61 2.84 -29.41
C THR A 388 -8.16 4.15 -29.97
N SER A 389 -8.18 5.20 -29.15
CA SER A 389 -8.54 6.55 -29.54
C SER A 389 -7.92 7.58 -28.59
N GLY A 390 -7.79 8.82 -29.04
CA GLY A 390 -7.34 9.92 -28.19
C GLY A 390 -8.38 10.27 -27.13
N GLY A 391 -7.93 10.61 -25.92
CA GLY A 391 -8.82 10.92 -24.81
C GLY A 391 -8.10 10.93 -23.46
N ASN A 392 -8.87 10.91 -22.37
CA ASN A 392 -8.33 10.87 -21.01
C ASN A 392 -8.68 9.56 -20.32
N LEU A 393 -7.68 8.75 -19.97
CA LEU A 393 -7.87 7.62 -19.08
C LEU A 393 -8.13 8.12 -17.67
N THR A 394 -9.24 7.67 -17.08
CA THR A 394 -9.69 8.05 -15.74
C THR A 394 -9.49 6.89 -14.78
N ALA A 395 -8.64 7.08 -13.77
CA ALA A 395 -8.46 6.15 -12.67
C ALA A 395 -9.31 6.61 -11.46
N ASN A 396 -10.27 5.79 -11.06
CA ASN A 396 -11.20 6.03 -9.96
C ASN A 396 -10.76 5.33 -8.67
N GLU A 397 -11.19 5.83 -7.50
CA GLU A 397 -10.92 5.19 -6.21
C GLU A 397 -11.50 3.76 -6.14
N SER A 398 -12.60 3.52 -6.85
CA SER A 398 -13.22 2.19 -7.00
C SER A 398 -12.32 1.17 -7.71
N ASN A 399 -11.27 1.60 -8.41
CA ASN A 399 -10.31 0.69 -9.03
C ASN A 399 -9.34 0.07 -8.01
N LYS A 400 -9.26 0.59 -6.77
CA LYS A 400 -8.40 0.02 -5.72
C LYS A 400 -8.89 -1.34 -5.23
N VAL A 401 -7.97 -2.19 -4.80
CA VAL A 401 -8.29 -3.47 -4.16
C VAL A 401 -8.06 -3.46 -2.65
N SER A 402 -8.71 -4.41 -1.95
CA SER A 402 -8.70 -4.51 -0.49
C SER A 402 -7.48 -5.23 0.10
N PHE A 403 -6.52 -5.65 -0.73
CA PHE A 403 -5.35 -6.41 -0.28
C PHE A 403 -4.09 -5.93 -0.99
N ASN A 404 -2.97 -5.97 -0.28
CA ASN A 404 -1.65 -5.61 -0.78
C ASN A 404 -0.60 -6.53 -0.15
N THR A 405 -0.64 -7.79 -0.56
CA THR A 405 0.16 -8.87 0.00
C THR A 405 1.42 -9.12 -0.83
N GLY A 406 2.27 -10.03 -0.39
CA GLY A 406 3.39 -10.55 -1.17
C GLY A 406 3.02 -11.21 -2.51
N ALA A 407 1.72 -11.41 -2.81
CA ALA A 407 1.26 -11.81 -4.15
C ALA A 407 1.14 -10.62 -5.13
N ASN A 408 1.06 -9.39 -4.61
CA ASN A 408 0.97 -8.14 -5.38
C ASN A 408 2.33 -7.42 -5.32
N GLN A 409 3.41 -8.16 -5.55
CA GLN A 409 4.72 -7.56 -5.66
C GLN A 409 4.76 -6.65 -6.88
N LEU A 410 5.53 -5.54 -6.80
CA LEU A 410 6.05 -4.93 -8.02
C LEU A 410 6.67 -6.08 -8.82
N LEU A 411 6.42 -6.15 -10.13
CA LEU A 411 7.09 -7.16 -10.93
C LEU A 411 8.59 -6.87 -10.84
N LYS A 412 9.38 -7.91 -10.56
CA LYS A 412 10.70 -7.79 -9.93
C LYS A 412 11.71 -8.80 -10.44
N SER A 413 12.91 -8.43 -10.07
CA SER A 413 14.08 -9.25 -9.97
C SER A 413 14.15 -10.21 -8.77
N SER A 414 14.99 -11.26 -8.89
CA SER A 414 15.09 -12.54 -8.14
C SER A 414 15.88 -12.65 -6.81
N GLU A 415 15.57 -13.70 -6.00
CA GLU A 415 16.60 -14.74 -5.68
C GLU A 415 16.05 -16.15 -5.36
N ASN A 416 16.94 -17.11 -5.63
CA ASN A 416 16.89 -18.57 -5.70
C ASN A 416 16.18 -19.39 -4.61
N ASN A 417 15.49 -20.46 -5.06
CA ASN A 417 15.72 -21.79 -4.48
C ASN A 417 15.66 -22.89 -5.57
N SER A 418 16.84 -23.31 -6.01
CA SER A 418 17.28 -24.70 -6.23
C SER A 418 16.41 -25.69 -7.05
N THR A 419 16.99 -26.16 -8.15
CA THR A 419 17.03 -27.57 -8.65
C THR A 419 15.85 -28.24 -9.35
N THR A 420 14.89 -27.53 -9.95
CA THR A 420 14.09 -28.17 -11.02
C THR A 420 14.00 -27.33 -12.27
N ASN A 421 14.64 -27.86 -13.31
CA ASN A 421 14.55 -27.48 -14.70
C ASN A 421 13.07 -27.29 -15.10
N SER A 422 12.57 -26.06 -15.05
CA SER A 422 11.26 -25.75 -15.63
C SER A 422 11.45 -25.64 -17.12
N ASN A 423 11.47 -26.81 -17.76
CA ASN A 423 11.31 -26.95 -19.19
C ASN A 423 10.00 -26.23 -19.56
N VAL A 424 10.11 -24.99 -20.03
CA VAL A 424 9.04 -24.31 -20.77
C VAL A 424 8.87 -25.12 -22.04
N GLY A 425 8.08 -26.19 -21.96
CA GLY A 425 7.90 -27.14 -23.05
C GLY A 425 7.65 -26.42 -24.38
N SER A 426 8.02 -27.07 -25.49
CA SER A 426 7.97 -26.48 -26.83
C SER A 426 6.68 -25.70 -27.07
N TYR A 427 6.82 -24.48 -27.58
CA TYR A 427 5.71 -23.63 -28.02
C TYR A 427 5.88 -23.29 -29.49
N LEU A 428 4.75 -23.14 -30.18
CA LEU A 428 4.68 -22.51 -31.48
C LEU A 428 4.16 -21.09 -31.25
N ARG A 429 4.98 -20.10 -31.60
CA ARG A 429 4.54 -18.71 -31.72
C ARG A 429 4.32 -18.42 -33.19
N ILE A 430 3.12 -18.01 -33.53
CA ILE A 430 2.81 -17.50 -34.87
C ILE A 430 2.79 -15.98 -34.74
N ASN A 431 3.75 -15.35 -35.38
CA ASN A 431 3.76 -13.91 -35.59
C ASN A 431 3.35 -13.67 -37.05
N ILE A 432 2.30 -12.90 -37.26
CA ILE A 432 1.85 -12.47 -38.58
C ILE A 432 2.10 -10.97 -38.68
N ASP A 433 3.12 -10.61 -39.47
CA ASP A 433 3.45 -9.24 -39.81
C ASP A 433 3.04 -8.96 -41.26
N GLY A 434 2.09 -8.05 -41.48
CA GLY A 434 1.67 -7.68 -42.82
C GLY A 434 0.56 -6.63 -42.87
N GLY A 435 0.60 -5.73 -43.85
CA GLY A 435 -0.45 -4.73 -44.07
C GLY A 435 -0.63 -3.67 -42.96
N GLY A 436 0.37 -3.51 -42.07
CA GLY A 436 0.31 -2.58 -40.95
C GLY A 436 -0.35 -3.14 -39.67
N TYR A 437 -0.66 -4.43 -39.64
CA TYR A 437 -1.20 -5.12 -38.45
C TYR A 437 -0.20 -6.13 -37.90
N HIS A 438 -0.35 -6.42 -36.61
CA HIS A 438 0.45 -7.39 -35.86
C HIS A 438 -0.49 -8.27 -35.03
N ASP A 439 -0.54 -9.56 -35.37
CA ASP A 439 -1.30 -10.56 -34.63
C ASP A 439 -0.35 -11.59 -34.02
N ASP A 440 -0.59 -11.94 -32.74
CA ASP A 440 0.20 -12.94 -32.01
C ASP A 440 -0.71 -14.07 -31.50
N ALA A 441 -0.32 -15.31 -31.77
CA ALA A 441 -0.94 -16.50 -31.22
C ALA A 441 0.14 -17.45 -30.69
N VAL A 442 -0.05 -17.89 -29.44
CA VAL A 442 0.86 -18.82 -28.77
C VAL A 442 0.12 -20.12 -28.46
N ILE A 443 0.66 -21.23 -28.97
CA ILE A 443 0.18 -22.58 -28.69
C ILE A 443 1.26 -23.35 -27.93
N ARG A 444 0.89 -23.94 -26.79
CA ARG A 444 1.79 -24.70 -25.93
C ARG A 444 1.53 -26.21 -26.01
N PHE A 445 2.60 -27.01 -26.00
CA PHE A 445 2.52 -28.47 -25.96
C PHE A 445 3.00 -29.00 -24.59
N PRO A 446 2.09 -29.35 -23.65
CA PRO A 446 2.47 -29.90 -22.35
C PRO A 446 2.76 -31.41 -22.47
N LEU A 447 4.04 -31.75 -22.60
CA LEU A 447 4.66 -33.09 -22.45
C LEU A 447 4.13 -34.27 -23.33
N MET A 448 5.11 -34.90 -24.00
CA MET A 448 5.14 -36.12 -24.84
C MET A 448 4.97 -36.00 -26.37
N GLN A 449 5.94 -36.65 -27.01
CA GLN A 449 6.25 -36.86 -28.43
C GLN A 449 5.04 -37.27 -29.28
N ARG A 450 4.64 -36.44 -30.25
CA ARG A 450 4.21 -36.91 -31.60
C ARG A 450 4.55 -35.87 -32.66
N LEU A 451 5.12 -36.36 -33.76
CA LEU A 451 5.42 -35.63 -34.99
C LEU A 451 4.13 -34.96 -35.52
N ILE A 452 4.11 -33.63 -35.62
CA ILE A 452 3.10 -32.91 -36.39
C ILE A 452 3.68 -32.69 -37.78
N LEU A 453 3.17 -33.44 -38.75
CA LEU A 453 3.46 -33.22 -40.17
C LEU A 453 2.52 -32.12 -40.67
N ILE A 454 3.00 -30.88 -40.78
CA ILE A 454 2.28 -29.84 -41.54
C ILE A 454 2.68 -30.03 -43.00
N ARG A 455 1.80 -30.66 -43.80
CA ARG A 455 1.90 -30.53 -45.26
C ARG A 455 1.35 -29.15 -45.63
N LEU A 456 2.20 -28.32 -46.19
CA LEU A 456 1.78 -27.17 -46.99
C LEU A 456 1.11 -27.66 -48.28
#